data_AF-A0A8H2ZU51-F1
#
_entry.id   AF-A0A8H2ZU51-F1
#
_cell.length_a   1.000
_cell.length_b   1.000
_cell.length_c   1.000
_cell.angle_alpha   90.00
_cell.angle_beta   90.00
_cell.angle_gamma   90.00
#
_symmetry.space_group_name_H-M   'P 1'
#
loop_
_entity.id
_entity.type
_entity.pdbx_description
1 polymer ?
#
loop_
_entity_poly.entity_id
_entity_poly.type
_entity_poly.pdbx_seq_one_letter_code
_entity_poly.pdbx_strand_id
1 'polypeptide(L)'
;MDFSDAFRLVNLAVGVFMVLGGISQFFPLGFQSIIIGCYVIIFGICTALLEFQIPPQVARYASFLFSFVGRGIFYVFVGSILLHDHVLRFIAGSLIGIIGLVYIALEFVPSIEPPANMREADGGWGAEQV
;
A
#
# COMPACT_ATOMS: atom_id res chain seq x y z
N MET A 1 2.81 8.46 20.78
CA MET A 1 3.06 7.97 19.41
C MET A 1 2.54 9.07 18.50
N ASP A 2 3.43 9.77 17.79
CA ASP A 2 2.99 10.74 16.78
C ASP A 2 2.17 10.03 15.71
N PHE A 3 1.15 10.70 15.14
CA PHE A 3 0.30 10.13 14.09
C PHE A 3 1.14 9.61 12.91
N SER A 4 2.26 10.27 12.61
CA SER A 4 3.23 9.84 11.61
C SER A 4 3.69 8.41 11.85
N ASP A 5 4.27 8.10 13.01
CA ASP A 5 4.79 6.76 13.34
C ASP A 5 3.71 5.68 13.30
N ALA A 6 2.49 6.02 13.71
CA ALA A 6 1.35 5.12 13.62
C ALA A 6 1.02 4.75 12.17
N PHE A 7 1.01 5.72 11.25
CA PHE A 7 0.82 5.46 9.82
C PHE A 7 1.94 4.62 9.23
N ARG A 8 3.20 4.90 9.59
CA ARG A 8 4.36 4.10 9.15
C ARG A 8 4.22 2.64 9.56
N LEU A 9 3.84 2.42 10.82
CA LEU A 9 3.63 1.08 11.36
C LEU A 9 2.51 0.33 10.63
N VAL A 10 1.39 1.01 10.34
CA VAL A 10 0.27 0.43 9.59
C VAL A 10 0.70 0.08 8.15
N ASN A 11 1.39 0.98 7.45
CA ASN A 11 1.87 0.72 6.09
C ASN A 11 2.84 -0.46 6.06
N LEU A 12 3.75 -0.55 7.03
CA LEU A 12 4.68 -1.66 7.16
C LEU A 12 3.94 -2.97 7.43
N ALA A 13 2.96 -2.96 8.33
CA ALA A 13 2.13 -4.13 8.63
C ALA A 13 1.36 -4.61 7.39
N VAL A 14 0.78 -3.68 6.62
CA VAL A 14 0.12 -3.97 5.35
C VAL A 14 1.10 -4.61 4.36
N GLY A 15 2.32 -4.06 4.21
CA GLY A 15 3.36 -4.62 3.36
C GLY A 15 3.72 -6.05 3.75
N VAL A 16 3.85 -6.35 5.04
CA VAL A 16 4.10 -7.70 5.56
C VAL A 16 2.93 -8.63 5.24
N PHE A 17 1.69 -8.21 5.46
CA PHE A 17 0.51 -9.02 5.13
C PHE A 17 0.38 -9.28 3.63
N MET A 18 0.75 -8.33 2.78
CA MET A 18 0.80 -8.53 1.33
C MET A 18 1.83 -9.60 0.96
N VAL A 19 3.06 -9.53 1.50
CA VAL A 19 4.10 -10.54 1.21
C VAL A 19 3.68 -11.93 1.68
N LEU A 20 3.17 -12.05 2.91
CA LEU A 20 2.68 -13.33 3.44
C LEU A 20 1.48 -13.86 2.65
N GLY A 21 0.55 -12.98 2.27
CA GLY A 21 -0.60 -13.30 1.42
C GLY A 21 -0.17 -13.79 0.04
N GLY A 22 0.77 -13.11 -0.60
CA GLY A 22 1.31 -13.51 -1.91
C GLY A 22 2.08 -14.82 -1.87
N ILE A 23 2.88 -15.09 -0.82
CA ILE A 23 3.53 -16.39 -0.62
C ILE A 23 2.49 -17.51 -0.47
N SER A 24 1.42 -17.23 0.28
CA SER A 24 0.35 -18.23 0.44
C SER A 24 -0.28 -18.59 -0.91
N GLN A 25 -0.29 -17.69 -1.89
CA GLN A 25 -0.92 -17.85 -3.21
C GLN A 25 -0.26 -18.91 -4.10
N PHE A 26 0.96 -19.33 -3.76
CA PHE A 26 1.65 -20.43 -4.43
C PHE A 26 1.06 -21.81 -4.12
N PHE A 27 0.17 -21.93 -3.13
CA PHE A 27 -0.39 -23.22 -2.69
C PHE A 27 -1.93 -23.20 -2.76
N PRO A 28 -2.60 -23.82 -3.74
CA PRO A 28 -2.09 -24.74 -4.78
C PRO A 28 -1.44 -24.03 -5.99
N LEU A 29 -0.48 -24.72 -6.61
CA LEU A 29 0.29 -24.21 -7.76
C LEU A 29 -0.57 -24.14 -9.03
N GLY A 30 -1.16 -22.96 -9.26
CA GLY A 30 -1.79 -22.59 -10.53
C GLY A 30 -1.01 -21.47 -11.21
N PHE A 31 -0.93 -21.48 -12.54
CA PHE A 31 -0.21 -20.46 -13.31
C PHE A 31 -0.72 -19.04 -12.99
N GLN A 32 -2.04 -18.86 -12.92
CA GLN A 32 -2.68 -17.60 -12.52
C GLN A 32 -2.31 -17.21 -11.07
N SER A 33 -2.38 -18.16 -10.12
CA SER A 33 -2.07 -17.92 -8.71
C SER A 33 -0.62 -17.51 -8.49
N ILE A 34 0.32 -18.11 -9.24
CA ILE A 34 1.74 -17.75 -9.21
C ILE A 34 1.95 -16.31 -9.69
N ILE A 35 1.33 -15.94 -10.83
CA ILE A 35 1.44 -14.58 -11.36
C ILE A 35 0.92 -13.56 -10.36
N ILE A 36 -0.27 -13.82 -9.80
CA ILE A 36 -0.87 -12.93 -8.81
C ILE A 36 0.01 -12.85 -7.55
N GLY A 37 0.50 -13.99 -7.04
CA GLY A 37 1.40 -14.03 -5.89
C GLY A 37 2.66 -13.20 -6.09
N CYS A 38 3.30 -13.29 -7.27
CA CYS A 38 4.45 -12.45 -7.62
C CYS A 38 4.12 -10.96 -7.59
N TYR A 39 3.00 -10.54 -8.19
CA TYR A 39 2.59 -9.13 -8.17
C TYR A 39 2.32 -8.64 -6.75
N VAL A 40 1.61 -9.41 -5.93
CA VAL A 40 1.30 -9.03 -4.54
C VAL A 40 2.57 -8.93 -3.69
N ILE A 41 3.54 -9.83 -3.86
CA ILE A 41 4.83 -9.76 -3.15
C ILE A 41 5.59 -8.50 -3.56
N ILE A 42 5.70 -8.20 -4.86
CA ILE A 42 6.37 -7.00 -5.34
C ILE A 42 5.70 -5.75 -4.76
N PHE A 43 4.37 -5.68 -4.79
CA PHE A 43 3.59 -4.60 -4.21
C PHE A 43 3.80 -4.45 -2.69
N GLY A 44 3.86 -5.57 -1.95
CA GLY A 44 4.15 -5.56 -0.52
C GLY A 44 5.56 -5.04 -0.19
N ILE A 45 6.56 -5.49 -0.94
CA ILE A 45 7.95 -5.02 -0.80
C ILE A 45 8.05 -3.54 -1.15
N CYS A 46 7.46 -3.10 -2.27
CA CYS A 46 7.44 -1.68 -2.64
C CYS A 46 6.79 -0.82 -1.56
N THR A 47 5.65 -1.26 -1.01
CA THR A 47 4.94 -0.54 0.07
C THR A 47 5.80 -0.42 1.32
N ALA A 48 6.53 -1.48 1.71
CA ALA A 48 7.44 -1.45 2.85
C ALA A 48 8.67 -0.56 2.59
N LEU A 49 9.27 -0.65 1.40
CA LEU A 49 10.46 0.16 1.05
C LEU A 49 10.15 1.65 1.00
N LEU A 50 8.96 2.02 0.51
CA LEU A 50 8.49 3.41 0.49
C LEU A 50 8.41 4.06 1.87
N GLU A 51 8.39 3.25 2.93
CA GLU A 51 8.34 3.74 4.31
C GLU A 51 9.73 4.08 4.88
N PHE A 52 10.81 3.53 4.30
CA PHE A 52 12.18 3.78 4.71
C PHE A 52 12.90 4.79 3.82
N GLN A 53 12.54 4.84 2.54
CA GLN A 53 13.10 5.78 1.56
C GLN A 53 12.08 6.05 0.45
N ILE A 54 12.05 7.28 -0.06
CA ILE A 54 11.20 7.68 -1.19
C ILE A 54 12.06 7.66 -2.46
N PRO A 55 11.94 6.64 -3.35
CA PRO A 55 12.71 6.62 -4.59
C PRO A 55 12.16 7.69 -5.55
N PRO A 56 13.02 8.51 -6.19
CA PRO A 56 12.57 9.58 -7.08
C PRO A 56 11.79 9.06 -8.30
N GLN A 57 12.02 7.82 -8.72
CA GLN A 57 11.26 7.18 -9.80
C GLN A 57 9.83 6.83 -9.39
N VAL A 58 9.60 6.40 -8.14
CA VAL A 58 8.26 6.08 -7.66
C VAL A 58 7.47 7.37 -7.41
N ALA A 59 8.12 8.42 -6.89
CA ALA A 59 7.55 9.75 -6.81
C ALA A 59 7.10 10.29 -8.18
N ARG A 60 7.88 10.03 -9.23
CA ARG A 60 7.59 10.46 -10.61
C ARG A 60 6.46 9.67 -11.29
N TYR A 61 6.47 8.34 -11.18
CA TYR A 61 5.55 7.49 -11.97
C TYR A 61 4.35 6.97 -11.18
N ALA A 62 4.43 6.94 -9.86
CA ALA A 62 3.39 6.42 -8.98
C ALA A 62 3.04 7.43 -7.88
N SER A 63 2.83 8.69 -8.27
CA SER A 63 2.49 9.79 -7.37
C SER A 63 1.22 9.49 -6.53
N PHE A 64 0.32 8.64 -7.04
CA PHE A 64 -0.87 8.19 -6.32
C PHE A 64 -0.56 7.41 -5.03
N LEU A 65 0.58 6.71 -4.96
CA LEU A 65 1.01 6.02 -3.73
C LEU A 65 1.45 7.00 -2.64
N PHE A 66 1.46 8.30 -2.88
CA PHE A 66 1.78 9.33 -1.89
C PHE A 66 0.55 10.11 -1.43
N SER A 67 -0.66 9.71 -1.83
CA SER A 67 -1.93 10.27 -1.33
C SER A 67 -2.67 9.23 -0.49
N PHE A 68 -3.42 9.67 0.53
CA PHE A 68 -4.27 8.77 1.34
C PHE A 68 -5.29 8.04 0.48
N VAL A 69 -5.99 8.74 -0.43
CA VAL A 69 -6.94 8.13 -1.36
C VAL A 69 -6.26 7.15 -2.30
N GLY A 70 -5.13 7.53 -2.88
CA GLY A 70 -4.42 6.67 -3.83
C GLY A 70 -3.87 5.39 -3.18
N ARG A 71 -3.30 5.49 -1.97
CA ARG A 71 -2.94 4.30 -1.17
C ARG A 71 -4.15 3.48 -0.75
N GLY A 72 -5.23 4.14 -0.35
CA GLY A 72 -6.47 3.48 0.06
C GLY A 72 -7.07 2.63 -1.06
N ILE A 73 -7.21 3.20 -2.27
CA ILE A 73 -7.68 2.48 -3.46
C ILE A 73 -6.74 1.31 -3.79
N PHE A 74 -5.43 1.53 -3.70
CA PHE A 74 -4.44 0.48 -3.93
C PHE A 74 -4.58 -0.69 -2.93
N TYR A 75 -4.78 -0.40 -1.66
CA TYR A 75 -5.01 -1.43 -0.63
C TYR A 75 -6.33 -2.17 -0.84
N VAL A 76 -7.41 -1.48 -1.22
CA VAL A 76 -8.68 -2.13 -1.60
C VAL A 76 -8.49 -3.05 -2.81
N PHE A 77 -7.73 -2.62 -3.81
CA PHE A 77 -7.40 -3.42 -4.99
C PHE A 77 -6.62 -4.68 -4.61
N VAL A 78 -5.52 -4.55 -3.87
CA VAL A 78 -4.71 -5.72 -3.45
C VAL A 78 -5.50 -6.64 -2.52
N GLY A 79 -6.29 -6.07 -1.61
CA GLY A 79 -7.19 -6.80 -0.72
C GLY A 79 -8.18 -7.66 -1.51
N SER A 80 -8.83 -7.09 -2.54
CA SER A 80 -9.80 -7.84 -3.35
C SER A 80 -9.18 -8.96 -4.18
N ILE A 81 -7.95 -8.79 -4.68
CA ILE A 81 -7.19 -9.83 -5.38
C ILE A 81 -6.80 -11.00 -4.47
N LEU A 82 -6.58 -10.73 -3.18
CA LEU A 82 -6.26 -11.75 -2.18
C LEU A 82 -7.49 -12.55 -1.69
N LEU A 83 -8.71 -12.09 -1.94
CA LEU A 83 -9.96 -12.77 -1.54
C LEU A 83 -10.25 -14.01 -2.42
N HIS A 84 -9.39 -15.03 -2.37
CA HIS A 84 -9.58 -16.26 -3.14
C HIS A 84 -9.17 -17.54 -2.38
N ASP A 85 -10.03 -18.56 -2.48
CA ASP A 85 -9.92 -19.98 -2.08
C ASP A 85 -9.58 -20.36 -0.63
N HIS A 86 -8.78 -19.59 0.11
CA HIS A 86 -8.30 -20.01 1.43
C HIS A 86 -8.64 -19.04 2.56
N VAL A 87 -9.02 -19.58 3.72
CA VAL A 87 -9.46 -18.83 4.91
C VAL A 87 -8.39 -17.81 5.38
N LEU A 88 -7.11 -18.20 5.39
CA LEU A 88 -6.02 -17.28 5.78
C LEU A 88 -5.88 -16.10 4.82
N ARG A 89 -6.10 -16.34 3.52
CA ARG A 89 -6.08 -15.29 2.50
C ARG A 89 -7.29 -14.40 2.59
N PHE A 90 -8.45 -14.98 2.89
CA PHE A 90 -9.68 -14.24 3.12
C PHE A 90 -9.52 -13.24 4.29
N ILE A 91 -8.90 -13.68 5.38
CA ILE A 91 -8.63 -12.82 6.55
C ILE A 91 -7.61 -11.72 6.19
N ALA A 92 -6.47 -12.08 5.58
CA ALA A 92 -5.44 -11.12 5.20
C ALA A 92 -5.95 -10.09 4.18
N GLY A 93 -6.64 -10.54 3.13
CA GLY A 93 -7.23 -9.70 2.09
C GLY A 93 -8.32 -8.78 2.62
N SER A 94 -9.18 -9.29 3.52
CA SER A 94 -10.21 -8.47 4.17
C SER A 94 -9.59 -7.38 5.05
N LEU A 95 -8.54 -7.72 5.81
CA LEU A 95 -7.86 -6.77 6.69
C LEU A 95 -7.18 -5.65 5.88
N ILE A 96 -6.46 -6.00 4.81
CA ILE A 96 -5.86 -5.01 3.90
C ILE A 96 -6.94 -4.16 3.23
N GLY A 97 -8.04 -4.77 2.77
CA GLY A 97 -9.16 -4.06 2.15
C GLY A 97 -9.85 -3.08 3.10
N ILE A 98 -10.07 -3.47 4.36
CA ILE A 98 -10.64 -2.60 5.41
C ILE A 98 -9.68 -1.44 5.70
N ILE A 99 -8.38 -1.69 5.83
CA ILE A 99 -7.39 -0.62 6.00
C ILE A 99 -7.43 0.35 4.82
N GLY A 100 -7.58 -0.16 3.60
CA GLY A 100 -7.77 0.68 2.40
C GLY A 100 -8.99 1.59 2.49
N LEU A 101 -10.14 1.07 2.92
CA LEU A 101 -11.35 1.88 3.14
C LEU A 101 -11.16 2.93 4.24
N VAL A 102 -10.46 2.59 5.33
CA VAL A 102 -10.10 3.55 6.37
C VAL A 102 -9.24 4.67 5.79
N TYR A 103 -8.23 4.35 4.99
CA TYR A 103 -7.37 5.37 4.35
C TYR A 103 -8.16 6.31 3.43
N ILE A 104 -9.14 5.79 2.68
CA ILE A 104 -10.05 6.62 1.87
C ILE A 104 -10.91 7.52 2.76
N ALA A 105 -11.45 6.99 3.86
CA ALA A 105 -12.26 7.76 4.79
C ALA A 105 -11.46 8.85 5.52
N LEU A 106 -10.18 8.58 5.82
CA LEU A 106 -9.29 9.54 6.48
C LEU A 106 -9.00 10.78 5.63
N GLU A 107 -9.09 10.69 4.30
CA GLU A 107 -9.00 11.87 3.42
C GLU A 107 -10.06 12.94 3.78
N PHE A 108 -11.25 12.51 4.16
CA PHE A 108 -12.36 13.41 4.51
C PHE A 108 -12.24 13.98 5.93
N VAL A 109 -11.18 13.64 6.67
CA VAL A 109 -10.90 14.15 8.01
C VAL A 109 -9.81 15.24 7.90
N PRO A 110 -10.18 16.52 7.79
CA PRO A 110 -9.23 17.64 7.58
C PRO A 110 -8.25 17.87 8.74
N SER A 111 -8.41 17.15 9.86
CA SER A 111 -7.55 17.22 11.05
C SER A 111 -6.28 16.36 10.96
N ILE A 112 -6.18 15.45 9.97
CA ILE A 112 -5.02 14.56 9.85
C ILE A 112 -4.15 15.06 8.70
N GLU A 113 -3.05 15.71 9.05
CA GLU A 113 -2.04 16.05 8.06
C GLU A 113 -1.41 14.75 7.50
N PRO A 114 -1.25 14.65 6.16
CA PRO A 114 -0.52 13.55 5.57
C PRO A 114 0.91 13.50 6.13
N PRO A 115 1.40 12.32 6.54
CA PRO A 115 2.77 12.16 7.03
C PRO A 115 3.79 12.64 5.98
N ALA A 116 4.98 13.08 6.40
CA ALA A 116 6.00 13.66 5.51
C ALA A 116 6.32 12.80 4.26
N ASN A 117 6.24 11.46 4.40
CA ASN A 117 6.35 10.50 3.30
C ASN A 117 5.30 10.67 2.19
N MET A 118 4.21 11.40 2.42
CA MET A 118 3.14 11.75 1.48
C MET A 118 3.21 13.22 0.99
N ARG A 119 4.03 14.06 1.63
CA ARG A 119 4.14 15.52 1.35
C ARG A 119 5.34 15.91 0.48
N GLU A 120 6.42 15.12 0.45
CA GLU A 120 7.64 15.50 -0.28
C GLU A 120 7.55 15.36 -1.81
N ALA A 121 6.47 14.76 -2.34
CA ALA A 121 6.27 14.67 -3.79
C ALA A 121 5.97 16.03 -4.45
N ASP A 122 5.50 17.03 -3.69
CA ASP A 122 5.24 18.39 -4.19
C ASP A 122 6.48 19.31 -4.20
N GLY A 123 7.58 18.90 -3.56
CA GLY A 123 8.77 19.76 -3.40
C GLY A 123 9.81 19.68 -4.53
N GLY A 124 9.62 18.79 -5.51
CA GLY A 124 10.70 18.40 -6.42
C GLY A 124 10.76 19.13 -7.76
N TRP A 125 9.64 19.39 -8.43
CA TRP A 125 9.66 19.73 -9.86
C TRP A 125 8.45 20.61 -10.24
N GLY A 126 8.53 21.87 -9.82
CA GLY A 126 7.55 22.93 -10.14
C GLY A 126 7.97 24.33 -9.68
N ALA A 127 8.97 24.43 -8.79
CA ALA A 127 9.51 25.70 -8.30
C ALA A 127 10.73 26.23 -9.09
N GLU A 128 11.20 25.52 -10.13
CA GLU A 128 12.40 25.91 -10.90
C GLU A 128 12.10 26.28 -12.37
N GLN A 129 10.83 26.43 -12.75
CA GLN A 129 10.45 26.90 -14.10
C GLN A 129 9.45 28.05 -14.03
N VAL A 130 9.92 29.21 -13.57
CA VAL A 130 9.58 30.55 -14.10
C VAL A 130 10.67 31.54 -13.71
#